data_AF-A0A7L3K1H8-F1
#
_entry.id   AF-A0A7L3K1H8-F1
#
_cell.length_a   1.000
_cell.length_b   1.000
_cell.length_c   1.000
_cell.angle_alpha   90.00
_cell.angle_beta   90.00
_cell.angle_gamma   90.00
#
_symmetry.space_group_name_H-M   'P 1'
#
loop_
_entity.id
_entity.type
_entity.pdbx_description
1 polymer ?
#
loop_
_entity_poly.entity_id
_entity_poly.type
_entity_poly.pdbx_seq_one_letter_code
_entity_poly.pdbx_strand_id
1 'polypeptide(L)' 'RLRVLDMTGLLDPASGRAPDGMSVWSGTVALAKACVEVSKHQQEFQRHRGSKRHKGRSGAAAP' A
#
# COMPACT_ATOMS: atom_id res chain seq x y z
N ARG A 1 5.95 13.14 7.46
CA ARG A 1 4.70 13.61 6.79
C ARG A 1 3.73 12.45 6.73
N LEU A 2 2.52 12.61 7.24
CA LEU A 2 1.48 11.57 7.20
C LEU A 2 0.70 11.68 5.89
N ARG A 3 0.31 10.53 5.32
CA ARG A 3 -0.62 10.46 4.18
C ARG A 3 -1.97 10.00 4.74
N VAL A 4 -2.99 10.82 4.57
CA VAL A 4 -4.35 10.55 5.06
C VAL A 4 -5.17 10.01 3.89
N LEU A 5 -5.91 8.94 4.13
CA LEU A 5 -6.89 8.40 3.19
C LEU A 5 -8.25 8.98 3.56
N ASP A 6 -8.87 9.72 2.63
CA ASP A 6 -10.25 10.19 2.81
C ASP A 6 -11.21 9.01 2.62
N MET A 7 -12.10 8.82 3.60
CA MET A 7 -13.06 7.72 3.68
C MET A 7 -14.51 8.20 3.58
N THR A 8 -14.73 9.52 3.48
CA THR A 8 -16.03 10.18 3.61
C THR A 8 -17.05 9.73 2.57
N GLY A 9 -16.61 9.22 1.42
CA GLY A 9 -17.48 8.70 0.36
C GLY A 9 -17.57 7.18 0.22
N LEU A 10 -16.79 6.40 0.98
CA LEU A 10 -16.69 4.95 0.81
C LEU A 10 -17.68 4.18 1.72
N LEU A 11 -18.00 4.75 2.87
CA LEU A 11 -18.80 4.12 3.93
C LEU A 11 -20.26 4.58 3.89
N ASP A 12 -20.76 4.95 2.72
CA ASP A 12 -22.18 5.27 2.55
C ASP A 12 -23.03 4.03 2.86
N PRO A 13 -23.82 4.03 3.94
CA PRO A 13 -24.69 2.90 4.28
C PRO A 13 -25.80 2.69 3.23
N ALA A 14 -26.08 3.68 2.37
CA ALA A 14 -27.03 3.54 1.27
C ALA A 14 -26.43 2.87 0.02
N SER A 15 -25.10 2.76 -0.09
CA SER A 15 -24.44 2.25 -1.31
C SER A 15 -24.33 0.72 -1.41
N GLY A 16 -24.85 -0.04 -0.42
CA GLY A 16 -25.01 -1.49 -0.50
C GLY A 16 -23.72 -2.29 -0.72
N ARG A 17 -22.54 -1.71 -0.47
CA ARG A 17 -21.24 -2.33 -0.80
C ARG A 17 -20.40 -2.76 0.41
N ALA A 18 -20.88 -2.53 1.62
CA ALA A 18 -20.37 -3.27 2.77
C ALA A 18 -20.87 -4.72 2.64
N PRO A 19 -20.02 -5.75 2.86
CA PRO A 19 -20.51 -7.12 2.94
C PRO A 19 -21.65 -7.17 3.95
N ASP A 20 -22.78 -7.76 3.56
CA ASP A 20 -23.99 -7.80 4.37
C ASP A 20 -23.67 -8.16 5.83
N GLY A 21 -23.95 -7.23 6.75
CA GLY A 21 -23.72 -7.41 8.18
C GLY A 21 -22.42 -6.80 8.76
N MET A 22 -21.55 -6.16 7.97
CA MET A 22 -20.42 -5.43 8.53
C MET A 22 -20.80 -4.02 9.01
N SER A 23 -20.59 -3.76 10.31
CA SER A 23 -20.66 -2.40 10.84
C SER A 23 -19.57 -1.53 10.20
N VAL A 24 -19.82 -0.22 10.10
CA VAL A 24 -18.85 0.79 9.64
C VAL A 24 -17.50 0.67 10.36
N TRP A 25 -17.53 0.33 11.65
CA TRP A 25 -16.33 0.08 12.45
C TRP A 25 -15.57 -1.18 11.98
N SER A 26 -16.27 -2.30 11.80
CA SER A 26 -15.68 -3.55 11.29
C SER A 26 -15.08 -3.36 9.89
N GLY A 27 -15.75 -2.62 9.01
CA GLY A 27 -15.24 -2.27 7.68
C GLY A 27 -13.98 -1.40 7.72
N THR A 28 -13.96 -0.40 8.62
CA THR A 28 -12.79 0.47 8.82
C THR A 28 -11.58 -0.31 9.34
N VAL A 29 -11.79 -1.22 10.30
CA VAL A 29 -10.73 -2.09 10.83
C VAL A 29 -10.19 -3.04 9.77
N ALA A 30 -11.06 -3.63 8.95
CA ALA A 30 -10.64 -4.49 7.84
C ALA A 30 -9.75 -3.73 6.84
N LEU A 31 -10.15 -2.51 6.47
CA LEU A 31 -9.35 -1.66 5.59
C LEU A 31 -8.01 -1.27 6.22
N ALA A 32 -7.99 -0.86 7.49
CA ALA A 32 -6.76 -0.49 8.18
C ALA A 32 -5.75 -1.66 8.19
N LYS A 33 -6.22 -2.88 8.43
CA LYS A 33 -5.39 -4.09 8.36
C LYS A 33 -4.85 -4.34 6.95
N ALA A 34 -5.69 -4.20 5.92
CA ALA A 34 -5.26 -4.33 4.54
C ALA A 34 -4.20 -3.28 4.15
N CYS A 35 -4.34 -2.02 4.58
CA CYS A 35 -3.35 -0.98 4.34
C CYS A 35 -1.99 -1.29 4.98
N VAL A 36 -1.99 -1.80 6.22
CA VAL A 36 -0.76 -2.23 6.90
C VAL A 36 -0.09 -3.36 6.12
N GLU A 37 -0.86 -4.35 5.69
CA GLU A 37 -0.33 -5.49 4.94
C GLU A 37 0.26 -5.06 3.59
N VAL A 38 -0.45 -4.23 2.84
CA VAL A 38 0.04 -3.66 1.57
C VAL A 38 1.31 -2.85 1.79
N SER A 39 1.41 -2.07 2.87
CA SER A 39 2.62 -1.31 3.17
C SER A 39 3.82 -2.21 3.45
N LYS A 40 3.65 -3.34 4.14
CA LYS A 40 4.71 -4.32 4.37
C LYS A 40 5.18 -4.91 3.05
N HIS A 41 4.24 -5.38 2.23
CA HIS A 41 4.54 -5.94 0.91
C HIS A 41 5.23 -4.93 0.00
N GLN A 42 4.79 -3.67 -0.01
CA GLN A 42 5.46 -2.60 -0.76
C GLN A 42 6.89 -2.35 -0.26
N GLN A 43 7.10 -2.30 1.05
CA GLN A 43 8.43 -2.11 1.64
C GLN A 43 9.35 -3.28 1.28
N GLU A 44 8.83 -4.50 1.32
CA GLU A 44 9.57 -5.70 0.93
C GLU A 44 9.92 -5.67 -0.55
N PHE A 45 8.94 -5.41 -1.43
CA PHE A 45 9.16 -5.26 -2.86
C PHE A 45 10.17 -4.15 -3.19
N GLN A 46 10.16 -3.03 -2.46
CA GLN A 46 11.12 -1.95 -2.63
C GLN A 46 12.52 -2.35 -2.18
N ARG A 47 12.66 -3.09 -1.07
CA ARG A 47 13.95 -3.64 -0.63
C ARG A 47 14.51 -4.63 -1.66
N HIS A 48 13.67 -5.54 -2.16
CA HIS A 48 14.05 -6.51 -3.18
C HIS A 48 14.39 -5.87 -4.53
N ARG A 49 13.66 -4.81 -4.95
CA ARG A 49 13.98 -4.03 -6.16
C ARG A 49 15.18 -3.11 -6.00
N GLY A 50 15.43 -2.59 -4.79
CA GLY A 50 16.61 -1.79 -4.47
C GLY A 50 17.91 -2.60 -4.55
N SER A 51 17.83 -3.90 -4.25
CA SER A 51 18.95 -4.84 -4.39
C SER A 51 19.38 -5.07 -5.85
N LYS A 52 18.44 -4.97 -6.83
CA LYS A 52 18.75 -5.06 -8.27
C LYS A 52 19.18 -3.70 -8.86
N ARG A 53 20.03 -2.95 -8.15
CA ARG A 53 20.75 -1.77 -8.67
C ARG A 53 22.26 -1.98 -8.64
N HIS A 54 22.71 -3.17 -9.02
CA HIS A 54 24.09 -3.42 -9.41
C HIS A 54 24.12 -4.18 -10.74
N LYS A 55 23.82 -3.48 -11.85
CA LYS A 55 24.26 -3.92 -13.17
C LYS A 55 25.12 -2.82 -13.78
N GLY A 56 26.41 -2.92 -13.46
CA GLY A 56 27.56 -2.56 -14.27
C GLY A 56 27.53 -1.24 -15.03
N ARG A 57 28.15 -0.22 -14.45
CA ARG A 57 29.01 0.67 -15.23
C ARG A 57 30.45 0.34 -14.84
N SER A 58 30.94 -0.78 -15.36
CA SER A 58 32.36 -1.11 -15.30
C SER A 58 32.95 -0.88 -16.69
N GLY A 59 33.97 -0.03 -16.75
CA GLY A 59 34.99 -0.04 -17.80
C GLY A 59 34.71 0.80 -19.05
N ALA A 60 35.23 2.03 -19.07
CA ALA A 60 36.24 2.41 -20.07
C ALA A 60 36.93 3.68 -19.57
N ALA A 61 38.21 3.51 -19.25
CA ALA A 61 39.12 4.56 -18.82
C ALA A 61 39.47 5.53 -19.96
N ALA A 62 40.10 6.63 -19.57
CA ALA A 62 40.62 7.77 -20.32
C ALA A 62 41.34 7.43 -21.64
N PRO A 63 41.59 8.44 -22.50
CA PRO A 63 42.76 9.31 -22.31
C PRO A 63 42.44 10.76 -21.89
#